data_AF-X1MTH7-F1
#
_entry.id   AF-X1MTH7-F1
#
_cell.length_a   1.000
_cell.length_b   1.000
_cell.length_c   1.000
_cell.angle_alpha   90.00
_cell.angle_beta   90.00
_cell.angle_gamma   90.00
#
_symmetry.space_group_name_H-M   'P 1'
#
loop_
_entity.id
_entity.type
_entity.pdbx_description
1 polymer ?
#
loop_
_entity_poly.entity_id
_entity_poly.type
_entity_poly.pdbx_seq_one_letter_code
_entity_poly.pdbx_strand_id
1 'polypeptide(L)' 'ILVVNTPVNPTGYVATKEDLTQIARIAKKHNILLISDEAYDKHGDGMRTSSPGLMRPVNIT' A
#
# COMPACT_ATOMS: atom_id res chain seq x y z
N ILE A 1 9.50 13.80 0.62
CA ILE A 1 8.14 13.22 0.61
C ILE A 1 8.22 11.92 -0.18
N LEU A 2 7.61 10.84 0.30
CA LEU A 2 7.56 9.53 -0.36
C LEU A 2 6.08 9.12 -0.50
N VAL A 3 5.69 8.74 -1.71
CA VAL A 3 4.33 8.28 -2.00
C VAL A 3 4.39 6.78 -2.32
N VAL A 4 3.54 6.00 -1.68
CA VAL A 4 3.36 4.57 -1.95
C VAL A 4 1.97 4.37 -2.51
N ASN A 5 1.90 3.98 -3.78
CA ASN A 5 0.66 3.60 -4.44
C ASN A 5 0.54 2.07 -4.36
N THR A 6 -0.46 1.56 -3.64
CA THR A 6 -0.70 0.12 -3.55
C THR A 6 -2.21 -0.16 -3.52
N PRO A 7 -2.75 -0.94 -4.46
CA PRO A 7 -2.11 -1.54 -5.65
C PRO A 7 -1.47 -0.51 -6.61
N VAL A 8 -0.28 -0.83 -7.15
CA VAL A 8 0.46 0.00 -8.12
C VAL A 8 -0.23 -0.04 -9.47
N ASN A 9 -0.65 1.10 -10.02
CA ASN A 9 -1.09 1.20 -11.42
C ASN A 9 0.12 1.50 -12.33
N PRO A 10 0.34 0.82 -13.49
CA PRO A 10 -0.47 -0.21 -14.17
C PRO A 10 -0.12 -1.66 -13.85
N THR A 11 0.85 -1.91 -12.97
CA THR A 11 1.40 -3.25 -12.75
C THR A 11 0.50 -4.15 -11.88
N GLY A 12 -0.47 -3.58 -11.17
CA GLY A 12 -1.34 -4.27 -10.23
C GLY A 12 -0.63 -4.76 -8.97
N TYR A 13 0.64 -4.39 -8.75
CA TYR A 13 1.43 -4.92 -7.64
C TYR A 13 0.90 -4.39 -6.30
N VAL A 14 0.61 -5.31 -5.38
CA VAL A 14 0.18 -4.99 -4.02
C VAL A 14 1.37 -5.15 -3.08
N ALA A 15 1.76 -4.06 -2.42
CA ALA A 15 2.85 -4.08 -1.45
C ALA A 15 2.50 -5.02 -0.28
N THR A 16 3.43 -5.90 0.08
CA THR A 16 3.26 -6.77 1.24
C THR A 16 3.47 -5.98 2.53
N LYS A 17 3.08 -6.58 3.66
CA LYS A 17 3.35 -5.99 4.98
C LYS A 17 4.85 -5.77 5.20
N GLU A 18 5.66 -6.70 4.72
CA GLU A 18 7.13 -6.63 4.79
C GLU A 18 7.66 -5.43 4.00
N ASP A 19 7.16 -5.20 2.79
CA ASP A 19 7.54 -4.06 1.95
C ASP A 19 7.19 -2.73 2.64
N LEU A 20 5.95 -2.60 3.12
CA LEU A 20 5.49 -1.41 3.83
C LEU A 20 6.28 -1.16 5.11
N THR A 21 6.65 -2.22 5.83
CA THR A 21 7.49 -2.14 7.03
C THR A 21 8.89 -1.63 6.69
N GLN A 22 9.47 -2.08 5.58
CA GLN A 22 10.77 -1.58 5.13
C GLN A 22 10.70 -0.12 4.70
N ILE A 23 9.67 0.25 3.94
CA ILE A 23 9.44 1.62 3.48
C ILE A 23 9.25 2.57 4.67
N ALA A 24 8.42 2.19 5.65
CA ALA A 24 8.21 2.97 6.87
C ALA A 24 9.51 3.17 7.67
N ARG A 25 10.36 2.14 7.75
CA ARG A 25 11.67 2.23 8.42
C ARG A 25 12.58 3.25 7.75
N ILE A 26 12.63 3.24 6.41
CA ILE A 26 13.42 4.20 5.63
C ILE A 26 12.86 5.61 5.82
N ALA A 27 11.55 5.77 5.71
CA ALA A 27 10.89 7.06 5.88
C ALA A 27 11.18 7.66 7.27
N LYS A 28 11.07 6.84 8.33
CA LYS A 28 11.40 7.25 9.70
C LYS A 28 12.87 7.62 9.87
N LYS A 29 13.80 6.80 9.35
CA LYS A 29 15.25 7.05 9.44
C LYS A 29 15.65 8.40 8.83
N HIS A 30 14.97 8.80 7.76
CA HIS A 30 15.30 10.00 7.00
C HIS A 30 14.33 11.17 7.22
N ASN A 31 13.43 11.08 8.22
CA ASN A 31 12.40 12.06 8.50
C ASN A 31 11.58 12.46 7.25
N ILE A 32 11.22 11.47 6.43
CA ILE A 32 10.47 11.65 5.19
C ILE A 32 8.98 11.49 5.48
N LEU A 33 8.17 12.48 5.07
CA LEU A 33 6.71 12.34 5.03
C LEU A 33 6.32 11.23 4.05
N LEU A 34 5.67 10.19 4.58
CA LEU A 34 5.15 9.04 3.83
C LEU A 34 3.64 9.21 3.60
N ILE A 35 3.19 9.07 2.36
CA ILE A 35 1.78 9.16 1.95
C ILE A 35 1.40 7.84 1.26
N SER A 36 0.33 7.19 1.73
CA SER A 36 -0.25 5.99 1.11
C SER A 36 -1.41 6.38 0.21
N ASP A 37 -1.43 5.88 -1.03
CA ASP A 37 -2.54 6.02 -1.98
C ASP A 37 -3.20 4.64 -2.19
N GLU A 38 -4.40 4.49 -1.63
CA GLU A 38 -5.20 3.25 -1.56
C GLU A 38 -6.49 3.39 -2.40
N ALA A 39 -6.38 3.96 -3.60
CA ALA A 39 -7.52 4.27 -4.46
C ALA A 39 -8.46 3.08 -4.77
N TYR A 40 -8.02 1.84 -4.61
CA TYR A 40 -8.77 0.62 -4.96
C TYR A 40 -9.59 0.02 -3.82
N ASP A 41 -9.49 0.52 -2.59
CA ASP A 41 -9.98 -0.22 -1.41
C ASP A 41 -11.41 0.16 -0.96
N LYS A 42 -12.13 1.05 -1.66
CA LYS A 42 -13.37 1.60 -1.07
C LYS A 42 -14.70 1.39 -1.78
N HIS A 43 -14.87 1.42 -3.09
CA HIS A 43 -16.21 1.18 -3.65
C HIS A 43 -16.12 0.51 -5.01
N GLY A 44 -16.83 -0.60 -5.16
CA GLY A 44 -16.66 -1.54 -6.25
C GLY A 44 -17.07 -1.01 -7.61
N ASP A 45 -16.31 -1.43 -8.62
CA ASP A 45 -16.93 -1.94 -9.84
C ASP A 45 -16.02 -3.00 -10.49
N GLY A 46 -16.54 -4.22 -10.61
CA GLY A 46 -16.44 -4.93 -11.89
C GLY A 46 -15.19 -5.75 -12.28
N MET A 47 -14.14 -5.97 -11.47
CA MET A 47 -13.10 -6.95 -11.86
C MET A 47 -12.81 -8.03 -10.81
N ARG A 48 -13.56 -9.13 -10.94
CA ARG A 48 -13.15 -10.47 -10.53
C ARG A 48 -11.90 -10.89 -11.33
N THR A 49 -10.71 -10.71 -10.77
CA THR A 49 -9.57 -11.57 -11.09
C THR A 49 -8.68 -11.70 -9.86
N SER A 50 -8.82 -12.86 -9.19
CA SER A 50 -7.75 -13.57 -8.46
C SER A 50 -6.74 -12.69 -7.73
N SER A 51 -7.00 -12.34 -6.47
CA SER A 51 -5.94 -11.86 -5.57
C SER A 51 -6.28 -12.29 -4.14
N PRO A 52 -5.38 -13.00 -3.43
CA PRO A 52 -5.60 -13.53 -2.09
C PRO A 52 -5.53 -12.40 -1.05
N GLY A 53 -6.52 -11.51 -1.11
CA GLY A 53 -6.70 -10.39 -0.19
C GLY A 53 -7.36 -10.86 1.09
N LEU A 54 -6.55 -11.24 2.08
CA LEU A 54 -6.98 -11.16 3.47
C LEU A 54 -5.78 -10.86 4.37
N MET A 55 -5.34 -9.61 4.41
CA MET A 55 -4.57 -9.12 5.54
C MET A 55 -4.99 -7.69 5.86
N ARG A 56 -5.62 -7.53 7.03
CA ARG A 56 -6.20 -6.26 7.51
C ARG A 56 -5.10 -5.20 7.71
N PRO A 57 -5.38 -3.91 7.44
CA PRO A 57 -4.41 -2.85 7.61
C PRO A 57 -3.99 -2.71 9.08
N VAL A 58 -2.67 -2.56 9.27
CA VAL A 58 -2.04 -2.23 10.55
C VAL A 58 -1.98 -0.72 10.63
N ASN A 59 -2.72 -0.13 11.57
CA ASN A 59 -2.66 1.31 11.82
C ASN A 59 -1.29 1.63 12.45
N ILE A 60 -0.45 2.37 11.72
CA ILE A 60 0.78 2.94 12.27
C ILE A 60 0.53 4.44 12.46
N THR A 61 -0.11 4.77 13.58
CA THR A 61 0.01 6.09 14.22
C THR A 61 0.94 5.95 15.40
#